data_AF-A0A8I2K255-F1
#
_entry.id   AF-A0A8I2K255-F1
#
_cell.length_a   1.000
_cell.length_b   1.000
_cell.length_c   1.000
_cell.angle_alpha   90.00
_cell.angle_beta   90.00
_cell.angle_gamma   90.00
#
_symmetry.space_group_name_H-M   'P 1'
#
loop_
_entity.id
_entity.type
_entity.pdbx_description
1 polymer ?
#
loop_
_entity_poly.entity_id
_entity_poly.type
_entity_poly.pdbx_seq_one_letter_code
_entity_poly.pdbx_strand_id
1 'polypeptide(L)'
;EGDPAIRWQTLRDLTDVDHDTIEQEREQVAHTGWGAKLLSLQNLSGQWGGGIYSPKWISTTYTMLLLRRFGLFPKHPQALKACTLLLDQGFYNDGGINYFPSLKHSET
;
A
#
# COMPACT_ATOMS: atom_id res chain seq x y z
N GLU A 1 -10.06 -17.85 -13.73
CA GLU A 1 -10.41 -16.86 -12.70
C GLU A 1 -9.23 -15.94 -12.45
N GLY A 2 -9.46 -14.66 -12.13
CA GLY A 2 -8.41 -13.63 -11.98
C GLY A 2 -8.37 -13.02 -10.57
N ASP A 3 -7.23 -12.45 -10.20
CA ASP A 3 -7.06 -11.75 -8.92
C ASP A 3 -7.88 -10.44 -8.89
N PRO A 4 -8.55 -10.08 -7.78
CA PRO A 4 -9.28 -8.82 -7.66
C PRO A 4 -8.44 -7.61 -8.05
N ALA A 5 -7.14 -7.61 -7.70
CA ALA A 5 -6.23 -6.50 -8.01
C ALA A 5 -6.13 -6.19 -9.50
N ILE A 6 -6.44 -7.15 -10.37
CA ILE A 6 -6.51 -6.96 -11.82
C ILE A 6 -7.96 -6.82 -12.29
N ARG A 7 -8.87 -7.65 -11.77
CA ARG A 7 -10.27 -7.72 -12.23
C ARG A 7 -11.00 -6.38 -12.15
N TRP A 8 -10.94 -5.66 -11.03
CA TRP A 8 -11.66 -4.38 -10.92
C TRP A 8 -11.11 -3.34 -11.91
N GLN A 9 -9.81 -3.39 -12.24
CA GLN A 9 -9.19 -2.51 -13.24
C GLN A 9 -9.64 -2.89 -14.65
N THR A 10 -9.70 -4.19 -14.95
CA THR A 10 -10.28 -4.68 -16.21
C THR A 10 -11.72 -4.22 -16.38
N LEU A 11 -12.55 -4.32 -15.33
CA LEU A 11 -13.93 -3.84 -15.35
C LEU A 11 -14.00 -2.32 -15.56
N ARG A 12 -13.15 -1.56 -14.88
CA ARG A 12 -13.09 -0.10 -15.03
C ARG A 12 -12.65 0.35 -16.43
N ASP A 13 -11.64 -0.30 -16.98
CA ASP A 13 -10.93 0.22 -18.15
C ASP A 13 -11.37 -0.42 -19.48
N LEU A 14 -11.93 -1.63 -19.45
CA LEU A 14 -12.18 -2.45 -20.65
C LEU A 14 -13.63 -2.90 -20.82
N THR A 15 -14.55 -2.53 -19.92
CA THR A 15 -15.97 -2.88 -20.03
C THR A 15 -16.86 -1.67 -19.71
N ASP A 16 -18.16 -1.79 -20.00
CA ASP A 16 -19.18 -0.75 -19.78
C ASP A 16 -20.03 -1.01 -18.53
N VAL A 17 -19.49 -1.70 -17.52
CA VAL A 17 -20.23 -1.96 -16.27
C VAL A 17 -20.35 -0.70 -15.43
N ASP A 18 -21.35 -0.65 -14.54
CA ASP A 18 -21.58 0.50 -13.68
C ASP A 18 -20.51 0.64 -12.57
N HIS A 19 -20.44 1.83 -11.99
CA HIS A 19 -19.48 2.18 -10.94
C HIS A 19 -19.61 1.32 -9.68
N ASP A 20 -20.83 0.92 -9.30
CA ASP A 20 -21.04 0.13 -8.09
C ASP A 20 -20.49 -1.28 -8.27
N THR A 21 -20.67 -1.86 -9.46
CA THR A 21 -20.05 -3.13 -9.84
C THR A 21 -18.52 -3.07 -9.77
N ILE A 22 -17.90 -1.98 -10.24
CA ILE A 22 -16.44 -1.79 -10.18
C ILE A 22 -15.95 -1.72 -8.73
N GLU A 23 -16.62 -0.92 -7.89
CA GLU A 23 -16.20 -0.75 -6.49
C GLU A 23 -16.44 -2.01 -5.66
N GLN A 24 -17.53 -2.76 -5.91
CA GLN A 24 -17.75 -4.08 -5.28
C GLN A 24 -16.63 -5.08 -5.62
N GLU A 25 -16.16 -5.10 -6.87
CA GLU A 25 -15.01 -5.94 -7.25
C GLU A 25 -13.72 -5.44 -6.58
N ARG A 26 -13.52 -4.11 -6.51
CA ARG A 26 -12.35 -3.50 -5.86
C ARG A 26 -12.30 -3.80 -4.36
N GLU A 27 -13.43 -3.89 -3.67
CA GLU A 27 -13.51 -4.28 -2.25
C GLU A 27 -12.89 -5.66 -1.99
N GLN A 28 -12.97 -6.57 -2.97
CA GLN A 28 -12.40 -7.90 -2.84
C GLN A 28 -10.87 -7.90 -2.69
N VAL A 29 -10.17 -6.83 -3.09
CA VAL A 29 -8.71 -6.67 -2.93
C VAL A 29 -8.27 -6.87 -1.49
N ALA A 30 -9.08 -6.44 -0.52
CA ALA A 30 -8.76 -6.59 0.90
C ALA A 30 -9.06 -8.00 1.45
N HIS A 31 -9.90 -8.78 0.75
CA HIS A 31 -10.50 -10.00 1.28
C HIS A 31 -9.97 -11.28 0.64
N THR A 32 -9.52 -11.22 -0.61
CA THR A 32 -8.95 -12.38 -1.31
C THR A 32 -7.76 -11.99 -2.19
N GLY A 33 -7.06 -12.99 -2.72
CA GLY A 33 -5.96 -12.79 -3.65
C GLY A 33 -4.72 -12.14 -3.04
N TRP A 34 -3.96 -11.44 -3.87
CA TRP A 34 -2.66 -10.87 -3.52
C TRP A 34 -2.76 -9.73 -2.51
N GLY A 35 -3.80 -8.90 -2.60
CA GLY A 35 -4.02 -7.80 -1.65
C GLY A 35 -4.23 -8.32 -0.23
N ALA A 36 -5.15 -9.28 -0.05
CA ALA A 36 -5.38 -9.94 1.22
C ALA A 36 -4.13 -10.66 1.76
N LYS A 37 -3.37 -11.33 0.88
CA LYS A 37 -2.10 -11.97 1.26
C LYS A 37 -1.05 -10.98 1.75
N LEU A 38 -0.94 -9.80 1.13
CA LEU A 38 -0.05 -8.76 1.61
C LEU A 38 -0.54 -8.21 2.95
N LEU A 39 -1.82 -7.90 3.08
CA LEU A 39 -2.41 -7.40 4.33
C LEU A 39 -2.17 -8.37 5.51
N SER A 40 -2.28 -9.68 5.29
CA SER A 40 -2.04 -10.67 6.35
C SER A 40 -0.57 -10.77 6.79
N LEU A 41 0.38 -10.26 5.99
CA LEU A 41 1.81 -10.23 6.31
C LEU A 41 2.21 -8.98 7.12
N GLN A 42 1.28 -8.06 7.40
CA GLN A 42 1.59 -6.89 8.21
C GLN A 42 1.86 -7.33 9.65
N ASN A 43 3.00 -6.93 10.19
CA ASN A 43 3.34 -7.24 11.57
C ASN A 43 2.59 -6.35 12.58
N LEU A 44 2.70 -6.67 13.87
CA LEU A 44 2.06 -5.92 14.96
C LEU A 44 2.45 -4.44 15.00
N SER A 45 3.66 -4.10 14.55
CA SER A 45 4.09 -2.70 14.47
C SER A 45 3.39 -1.94 13.35
N GLY A 46 2.86 -2.62 12.33
CA GLY A 46 2.26 -2.01 11.14
C GLY A 46 3.17 -2.00 9.90
N GLN A 47 4.26 -2.77 9.93
CA GLN A 47 5.27 -2.81 8.88
C GLN A 47 5.21 -4.10 8.07
N TRP A 48 5.87 -4.07 6.91
CA TRP A 48 6.18 -5.24 6.09
C TRP A 48 7.69 -5.38 5.89
N GLY A 49 8.14 -6.62 5.67
CA GLY A 49 9.51 -6.92 5.23
C GLY A 49 10.63 -6.49 6.16
N GLY A 50 10.34 -6.15 7.41
CA GLY A 50 11.34 -5.82 8.43
C GLY A 50 11.88 -4.39 8.40
N GLY A 51 11.29 -3.47 7.62
CA GLY A 51 11.72 -2.07 7.63
C GLY A 51 10.85 -1.13 6.81
N ILE A 52 11.18 0.16 6.89
CA ILE A 52 10.41 1.22 6.22
C ILE A 52 10.72 1.26 4.72
N TYR A 53 11.99 1.42 4.35
CA TYR A 53 12.44 1.52 2.95
C TYR A 53 13.40 0.40 2.54
N SER A 54 14.10 -0.19 3.51
CA SER A 54 15.02 -1.32 3.32
C SER A 54 14.62 -2.49 4.23
N PRO A 55 14.80 -3.74 3.79
CA PRO A 55 15.22 -4.17 2.44
C PRO A 55 14.15 -3.84 1.38
N LYS A 56 14.58 -3.30 0.22
CA LYS A 56 13.72 -2.61 -0.76
C LYS A 56 12.39 -3.31 -1.06
N TRP A 57 12.36 -4.23 -2.02
CA TRP A 57 11.14 -4.78 -2.64
C TRP A 57 10.12 -5.42 -1.67
N ILE A 58 10.51 -5.76 -0.43
CA ILE A 58 9.60 -6.26 0.61
C ILE A 58 9.26 -5.24 1.71
N SER A 59 9.96 -4.11 1.77
CA SER A 59 9.76 -3.12 2.84
C SER A 59 8.37 -2.49 2.80
N THR A 60 8.00 -1.89 3.93
CA THR A 60 6.74 -1.17 4.13
C THR A 60 6.41 -0.21 2.99
N THR A 61 7.38 0.56 2.51
CA THR A 61 7.18 1.53 1.42
C THR A 61 6.73 0.83 0.13
N TYR A 62 7.45 -0.21 -0.30
CA TYR A 62 7.14 -0.89 -1.57
C TYR A 62 5.85 -1.73 -1.46
N THR A 63 5.59 -2.36 -0.30
CA THR A 63 4.31 -3.03 -0.07
C THR A 63 3.13 -2.05 -0.11
N MET A 64 3.26 -0.87 0.49
CA MET A 64 2.21 0.17 0.45
C MET A 64 1.98 0.70 -0.97
N LEU A 65 3.04 0.91 -1.75
CA LEU A 65 2.91 1.28 -3.17
C LEU A 65 2.19 0.19 -3.97
N LEU A 66 2.49 -1.08 -3.71
CA LEU A 66 1.84 -2.20 -4.39
C LEU A 66 0.36 -2.33 -3.99
N LEU A 67 0.03 -2.25 -2.70
CA LEU A 67 -1.35 -2.24 -2.22
C LEU A 67 -2.16 -1.07 -2.81
N ARG A 68 -1.56 0.12 -2.93
CA ARG A 68 -2.18 1.26 -3.63
C ARG A 68 -2.46 0.94 -5.09
N ARG A 69 -1.50 0.33 -5.81
CA ARG A 69 -1.68 -0.08 -7.22
C ARG A 69 -2.72 -1.18 -7.40
N PHE A 70 -2.83 -2.08 -6.43
CA PHE A 70 -3.88 -3.09 -6.40
C PHE A 70 -5.27 -2.51 -6.15
N GLY A 71 -5.37 -1.24 -5.74
CA GLY A 71 -6.65 -0.58 -5.51
C GLY A 71 -7.16 -0.71 -4.08
N LEU A 72 -6.30 -1.00 -3.10
CA LEU A 72 -6.71 -1.01 -1.69
C LEU A 72 -7.40 0.32 -1.32
N PHE A 73 -8.51 0.24 -0.58
CA PHE A 73 -9.25 1.43 -0.19
C PHE A 73 -8.41 2.39 0.65
N PRO A 74 -8.43 3.72 0.37
CA PRO A 74 -7.58 4.70 1.04
C PRO A 74 -7.74 4.77 2.57
N LYS A 75 -8.90 4.35 3.09
CA LYS A 75 -9.23 4.36 4.53
C LYS A 75 -9.02 3.01 5.21
N HIS A 76 -8.38 2.04 4.53
CA HIS A 76 -8.14 0.73 5.12
C HIS A 76 -7.27 0.85 6.39
N PRO A 77 -7.68 0.31 7.56
CA PRO A 77 -6.98 0.55 8.83
C PRO A 77 -5.49 0.18 8.82
N GLN A 78 -5.15 -0.94 8.17
CA GLN A 78 -3.74 -1.37 8.04
C GLN A 78 -2.90 -0.41 7.20
N ALA A 79 -3.49 0.19 6.16
CA ALA A 79 -2.82 1.16 5.32
C ALA A 79 -2.61 2.47 6.08
N LEU A 80 -3.62 2.94 6.82
CA LEU A 80 -3.52 4.13 7.67
C LEU A 80 -2.42 3.97 8.73
N LYS A 81 -2.35 2.81 9.39
CA LYS A 81 -1.30 2.50 10.36
C LYS A 81 0.10 2.59 9.75
N ALA A 82 0.30 2.07 8.55
CA ALA A 82 1.58 2.14 7.85
C ALA A 82 1.90 3.56 7.36
N CYS A 83 0.91 4.33 6.91
CA CYS A 83 1.09 5.74 6.58
C CYS A 83 1.57 6.55 7.79
N THR A 84 0.99 6.34 8.98
CA THR A 84 1.46 6.98 10.21
C THR A 84 2.93 6.67 10.47
N LEU A 85 3.34 5.39 10.37
CA LEU A 85 4.75 5.02 10.53
C LEU A 85 5.69 5.67 9.51
N LEU A 86 5.26 5.74 8.24
CA LEU A 86 6.04 6.37 7.18
C LEU A 86 6.27 7.85 7.49
N LEU A 87 5.23 8.56 7.91
CA LEU A 87 5.35 9.97 8.29
C LEU A 87 6.22 10.14 9.55
N ASP A 88 5.93 9.39 10.61
CA ASP A 88 6.65 9.50 11.89
C ASP A 88 8.15 9.19 11.76
N GLN A 89 8.53 8.23 10.90
CA GLN A 89 9.93 7.82 10.70
C GLN A 89 10.61 8.55 9.55
N GLY A 90 9.84 9.19 8.67
CA GLY A 90 10.35 9.83 7.45
C GLY A 90 10.54 11.33 7.59
N PHE A 91 9.74 12.01 8.41
CA PHE A 91 9.83 13.46 8.56
C PHE A 91 11.16 13.89 9.17
N TYR A 92 11.80 14.85 8.50
CA TYR A 92 13.06 15.43 8.92
C TYR A 92 12.88 16.90 9.35
N ASN A 93 13.87 17.45 10.06
CA ASN A 93 13.77 18.79 10.69
C ASN A 93 13.63 19.94 9.68
N ASP A 94 14.04 19.73 8.43
CA ASP A 94 13.91 20.68 7.33
C ASP A 94 12.54 20.61 6.63
N GLY A 95 11.62 19.77 7.14
CA GLY A 95 10.26 19.63 6.63
C GLY A 95 10.11 18.67 5.45
N GLY A 96 11.21 18.08 4.97
CA GLY A 96 11.17 17.05 3.94
C GLY A 96 11.13 15.63 4.51
N ILE A 97 11.28 14.64 3.61
CA ILE A 97 11.26 13.22 3.96
C ILE A 97 12.62 12.59 3.66
N ASN A 98 13.08 11.71 4.55
CA ASN A 98 14.26 10.88 4.34
C ASN A 98 14.16 9.55 5.10
N TYR A 99 14.45 8.44 4.42
CA TYR A 99 14.50 7.09 5.02
C TYR A 99 15.90 6.45 4.97
N PHE A 100 16.91 7.21 4.56
CA PHE A 100 18.32 6.81 4.54
C PHE A 100 19.02 7.31 5.79
N PRO A 101 19.41 6.40 6.71
CA PRO A 101 20.07 6.78 7.95
C PRO A 101 21.40 7.52 7.75
N SER A 102 22.03 7.36 6.58
CA SER A 102 23.30 7.98 6.24
C SER A 102 23.20 9.45 5.84
N LEU A 103 22.01 9.93 5.47
CA LEU A 103 21.78 11.31 5.06
C LEU A 103 21.29 12.14 6.24
N LYS A 104 21.83 13.36 6.39
CA LYS A 104 21.53 14.28 7.50
C LYS A 104 20.58 15.43 7.10
N HIS A 105 19.84 15.26 6.01
CA HIS A 105 18.86 16.20 5.48
C HIS A 105 17.78 15.43 4.71
N SER A 106 16.67 16.06 4.36
CA SER A 106 15.65 15.48 3.47
C SER A 106 16.20 15.20 2.08
N GLU A 107 15.63 14.23 1.35
CA GLU A 107 15.99 14.00 -0.06
C GLU A 107 15.33 15.00 -1.02
N THR A 108 14.40 15.81 -0.51
CA THR A 108 13.60 16.81 -1.23
C THR A 108 13.48 18.09 -0.43
#